data_AF-A0A8T5ESM6-F1
#
_entry.id   AF-A0A8T5ESM6-F1
#
_cell.length_a   1.000
_cell.length_b   1.000
_cell.length_c   1.000
_cell.angle_alpha   90.00
_cell.angle_beta   90.00
_cell.angle_gamma   90.00
#
_symmetry.space_group_name_H-M   'P 1'
#
loop_
_entity.id
_entity.type
_entity.pdbx_description
1 polymer ?
#
loop_
_entity_poly.entity_id
_entity_poly.type
_entity_poly.pdbx_seq_one_letter_code
_entity_poly.pdbx_strand_id
1 'polypeptide(L)' 'MAREMACRKCKHVTTEKVCPACKSSDLTPDWNGVVLIVDPSNSKIADTLKITSSGKYAIKVT' A
#
# COMPACT_ATOMS: atom_id res chain seq x y z
N MET A 1 -3.29 1.28 -19.95
CA MET A 1 -3.67 1.54 -18.55
C MET A 1 -2.46 1.28 -17.67
N ALA A 2 -2.15 2.15 -16.71
CA ALA A 2 -1.03 1.92 -15.80
C ALA A 2 -1.35 0.75 -14.87
N ARG A 3 -0.41 -0.19 -14.72
CA ARG A 3 -0.58 -1.38 -13.88
C ARG A 3 -0.29 -1.02 -12.43
N GLU A 4 -1.23 -1.29 -11.52
CA GLU A 4 -1.01 -1.12 -10.08
C GLU A 4 -0.03 -2.18 -9.56
N MET A 5 0.96 -1.73 -8.81
CA MET A 5 1.95 -2.58 -8.14
C MET A 5 1.91 -2.33 -6.64
N ALA A 6 2.10 -3.39 -5.84
CA ALA A 6 2.20 -3.28 -4.40
C ALA A 6 3.65 -3.37 -3.94
N CYS A 7 4.01 -2.54 -2.97
CA CYS A 7 5.33 -2.61 -2.33
C CYS A 7 5.41 -3.84 -1.41
N ARG A 8 6.42 -4.69 -1.59
CA ARG A 8 6.63 -5.87 -0.72
C ARG A 8 7.00 -5.51 0.72
N LYS A 9 7.54 -4.31 0.95
CA LYS A 9 7.96 -3.85 2.28
C LYS A 9 6.83 -3.25 3.10
N CYS A 10 6.02 -2.38 2.51
CA CYS A 10 4.99 -1.62 3.25
C CYS A 10 3.57 -1.78 2.69
N LYS A 11 3.39 -2.62 1.65
CA LYS A 11 2.11 -2.93 1.01
C LYS A 11 1.39 -1.77 0.31
N HIS A 12 1.98 -0.58 0.27
CA HIS A 12 1.41 0.54 -0.46
C HIS A 12 1.30 0.21 -1.95
N VAL A 13 0.13 0.47 -2.53
CA VAL A 13 -0.17 0.28 -3.96
C VAL A 13 0.14 1.57 -4.70
N THR A 14 0.88 1.48 -5.80
CA THR A 14 1.27 2.63 -6.62
C THR A 14 1.34 2.23 -8.09
N THR A 15 1.27 3.23 -8.97
CA THR A 15 1.59 3.10 -10.39
C THR A 15 2.99 3.64 -10.71
N GLU A 16 3.72 4.14 -9.71
CA GLU A 16 5.09 4.63 -9.84
C GLU A 16 6.11 3.49 -9.82
N LYS A 17 7.34 3.78 -10.28
CA LYS A 17 8.46 2.83 -10.26
C LYS A 17 9.08 2.66 -8.86
N VAL A 18 8.78 3.56 -7.93
CA VAL A 18 9.30 3.56 -6.55
C VAL A 18 8.13 3.79 -5.61
N CYS A 19 8.11 3.08 -4.47
CA CYS A 19 7.07 3.24 -3.47
C CYS A 19 7.09 4.68 -2.90
N PRO A 20 6.01 5.45 -2.98
CA PRO A 20 5.98 6.83 -2.49
C PRO A 20 6.12 6.89 -0.96
N ALA A 21 5.65 5.86 -0.25
CA ALA A 21 5.65 5.79 1.21
C ALA A 21 6.99 5.40 1.84
N CYS A 22 7.67 4.35 1.33
CA CYS A 22 8.91 3.86 1.93
C CYS A 22 10.15 3.95 1.02
N LYS A 23 10.00 4.51 -0.18
CA LYS A 23 11.08 4.71 -1.17
C LYS A 23 11.73 3.41 -1.68
N SER A 24 11.14 2.25 -1.42
CA SER A 24 11.55 0.96 -1.97
C SER A 24 11.20 0.85 -3.45
N SER A 25 12.10 0.27 -4.25
CA SER A 25 11.82 -0.18 -5.63
C SER A 25 11.34 -1.63 -5.72
N ASP A 26 11.26 -2.34 -4.58
CA ASP A 26 10.76 -3.72 -4.50
C ASP A 26 9.23 -3.75 -4.57
N LEU A 27 8.71 -3.74 -5.80
CA LEU A 27 7.30 -3.71 -6.14
C LEU A 27 6.93 -4.99 -6.91
N THR A 28 5.73 -5.51 -6.64
CA THR A 28 5.19 -6.71 -7.29
C THR A 28 3.80 -6.43 -7.86
N PRO A 29 3.46 -7.00 -9.03
CA PRO A 29 2.08 -7.00 -9.50
C PRO A 29 1.23 -8.12 -8.89
N ASP A 30 1.84 -9.07 -8.17
CA ASP A 30 1.12 -10.16 -7.50
C ASP A 30 0.77 -9.75 -6.07
N TRP A 31 -0.46 -9.25 -5.91
CA TRP A 31 -1.01 -8.84 -4.64
C TRP A 31 -2.54 -8.97 -4.68
N ASN A 32 -3.14 -9.15 -3.51
CA ASN A 32 -4.57 -9.43 -3.38
C ASN A 32 -5.19 -8.69 -2.19
N GLY A 33 -6.46 -8.30 -2.36
CA GLY A 33 -7.21 -7.51 -1.40
C GLY A 33 -6.74 -6.05 -1.34
N VAL A 34 -7.67 -5.13 -1.16
CA VAL A 34 -7.38 -3.69 -1.16
C VAL A 34 -8.02 -3.01 0.04
N VAL A 35 -7.30 -2.10 0.66
CA VAL A 35 -7.80 -1.16 1.66
C VAL A 35 -7.42 0.24 1.26
N LEU A 36 -8.38 1.15 1.32
CA LEU A 36 -8.16 2.58 1.12
C LEU A 36 -8.19 3.25 2.50
N ILE A 37 -7.05 3.81 2.91
CA ILE A 37 -6.95 4.60 4.14
C ILE A 37 -7.03 6.08 3.75
N VAL A 38 -8.11 6.75 4.16
CA VAL A 38 -8.31 8.19 3.93
C VAL A 38 -7.74 8.99 5.10
N ASP A 39 -8.16 8.67 6.32
CA ASP A 39 -7.68 9.30 7.55
C ASP A 39 -7.10 8.21 8.48
N PRO A 40 -5.76 8.06 8.55
CA PRO A 40 -5.11 7.10 9.42
C PRO A 40 -5.39 7.35 10.91
N SER A 41 -5.49 8.61 11.33
CA SER A 41 -5.60 8.98 12.75
C SER A 41 -6.94 8.60 13.36
N ASN A 42 -8.01 8.54 12.55
CA ASN A 42 -9.35 8.16 13.00
C ASN A 42 -9.81 6.77 12.49
N SER A 43 -8.90 5.98 11.92
CA SER A 43 -9.23 4.67 11.33
C SER A 43 -8.76 3.50 12.18
N LYS A 44 -9.72 2.75 12.71
CA LYS A 44 -9.45 1.47 13.40
C LYS A 44 -8.78 0.44 12.49
N ILE A 45 -9.06 0.49 11.18
CA ILE A 45 -8.43 -0.38 10.20
C ILE A 45 -6.96 0.01 10.02
N ALA A 46 -6.66 1.31 9.93
CA ALA A 46 -5.29 1.81 9.82
C ALA A 46 -4.46 1.42 11.05
N ASP A 47 -5.01 1.60 12.25
CA ASP A 47 -4.37 1.20 13.51
C ASP A 47 -4.08 -0.32 13.55
N THR A 48 -5.09 -1.14 13.23
CA THR A 48 -4.96 -2.60 13.18
C THR A 48 -3.86 -3.04 12.21
N LEU A 49 -3.75 -2.37 11.06
CA LEU A 49 -2.75 -2.67 10.03
C LEU A 49 -1.42 -1.92 10.22
N LYS A 50 -1.29 -1.10 11.28
CA LYS A 50 -0.13 -0.25 11.55
C LYS A 50 0.22 0.69 10.38
N ILE A 51 -0.80 1.22 9.71
CA ILE A 51 -0.66 2.18 8.61
C ILE A 51 -0.76 3.60 9.17
N THR A 52 0.26 4.40 8.92
CA THR A 52 0.37 5.79 9.43
C THR A 52 0.17 6.85 8.35
N SER A 53 -0.08 6.46 7.10
CA SER A 53 -0.23 7.39 5.98
C SER A 53 -1.47 7.05 5.15
N SER A 54 -2.11 8.08 4.60
CA SER A 54 -3.24 7.91 3.70
C SER A 54 -2.77 7.28 2.38
N GLY A 55 -3.57 6.39 1.81
CA GLY A 55 -3.24 5.76 0.54
C GLY A 55 -4.00 4.46 0.31
N LYS A 56 -3.72 3.84 -0.84
CA LYS A 56 -4.19 2.50 -1.18
C LYS A 56 -3.15 1.48 -0.74
N TYR A 57 -3.58 0.44 -0.02
CA TYR A 57 -2.71 -0.63 0.48
C TYR A 57 -3.27 -2.00 0.09
N ALA A 58 -2.37 -2.92 -0.22
CA ALA A 58 -2.67 -4.33 -0.46
C ALA A 58 -2.77 -5.08 0.88
N ILE A 59 -3.67 -6.04 1.00
CA ILE A 59 -3.76 -6.89 2.21
C ILE A 59 -2.67 -7.96 2.18
N LYS A 60 -2.57 -8.67 1.05
CA LYS A 60 -1.58 -9.72 0.78
C LYS A 60 -0.70 -9.30 -0.39
N VAL A 61 0.61 -9.47 -0.24
CA VAL A 61 1.63 -9.17 -1.27
C VAL A 61 2.54 -10.38 -1.38
N THR A 62 2.91 -10.79 -2.60
CA THR A 62 3.70 -12.01 -2.86
C THR A 62 4.95 -11.72 -3.71
#